data_AF-A0A258JE02-F1
#
_entry.id   AF-A0A258JE02-F1
#
_cell.length_a   1.000
_cell.length_b   1.000
_cell.length_c   1.000
_cell.angle_alpha   90.00
_cell.angle_beta   90.00
_cell.angle_gamma   90.00
#
_symmetry.space_group_name_H-M   'P 1'
#
loop_
_entity.id
_entity.type
_entity.pdbx_description
1 polymer ?
#
loop_
_entity_poly.entity_id
_entity_poly.type
_entity_poly.pdbx_seq_one_letter_code
_entity_poly.pdbx_strand_id
1 'polypeptide(L)'
;MSTKLYERTMAFEYGDAERSGLMHKVWSPTPWMIDVYVGQWEDGRERRILEWCYDTLGQESSPIHRHIGRWRRGNATICGWTWFGFAMEGDMQAFEAVWPVPADVEHPDCRPESDDAAADFIARRCERFVSDEVAR
;
A
#
# COMPACT_ATOMS: atom_id res chain seq x y z
N MET A 1 -13.25 11.22 3.39
CA MET A 1 -13.60 9.85 2.96
C MET A 1 -12.29 9.14 2.66
N SER A 2 -12.22 7.85 2.98
CA SER A 2 -11.04 6.98 2.86
C SER A 2 -11.49 5.57 2.47
N THR A 3 -10.56 4.71 2.06
CA THR A 3 -10.90 3.30 1.82
C THR A 3 -10.99 2.53 3.13
N LYS A 4 -11.75 1.43 3.15
CA LYS A 4 -11.80 0.51 4.29
C LYS A 4 -10.42 -0.07 4.63
N LEU A 5 -9.58 -0.31 3.61
CA LEU A 5 -8.21 -0.77 3.83
C LEU A 5 -7.39 0.27 4.61
N TYR A 6 -7.51 1.56 4.27
CA TYR A 6 -6.87 2.62 5.04
C TYR A 6 -7.37 2.66 6.49
N GLU A 7 -8.69 2.59 6.69
CA GLU A 7 -9.29 2.60 8.03
C GLU A 7 -8.77 1.43 8.89
N ARG A 8 -8.75 0.21 8.34
CA ARG A 8 -8.15 -0.98 9.01
C ARG A 8 -6.68 -0.75 9.34
N THR A 9 -5.91 -0.21 8.39
CA THR A 9 -4.48 0.04 8.55
C THR A 9 -4.21 1.08 9.65
N MET A 10 -5.03 2.12 9.76
CA MET A 10 -4.91 3.14 10.81
C MET A 10 -5.41 2.67 12.17
N ALA A 11 -6.34 1.70 12.20
CA ALA A 11 -6.86 1.13 13.45
C ALA A 11 -5.99 -0.02 14.02
N PHE A 12 -5.06 -0.56 13.22
CA PHE A 12 -4.20 -1.67 13.65
C PHE A 12 -3.26 -1.27 14.79
N GLU A 13 -3.10 -2.14 15.79
CA GLU A 13 -2.18 -1.91 16.91
C GLU A 13 -0.77 -2.40 16.56
N TYR A 14 0.16 -1.47 16.31
CA TYR A 14 1.53 -1.77 15.84
C TYR A 14 2.51 -2.19 16.95
N GLY A 15 2.00 -2.68 18.09
CA GLY A 15 2.79 -3.12 19.24
C GLY A 15 3.32 -1.99 20.13
N ASP A 16 3.53 -0.78 19.60
CA ASP A 16 3.89 0.41 20.38
C ASP A 16 3.38 1.72 19.72
N ALA A 17 3.39 2.80 20.51
CA ALA A 17 2.89 4.11 20.07
C ALA A 17 3.78 4.79 19.03
N GLU A 18 5.07 4.47 18.99
CA GLU A 18 6.03 5.05 18.05
C GLU A 18 5.77 4.53 16.63
N ARG A 19 5.60 3.21 16.50
CA ARG A 19 5.26 2.53 15.24
C ARG A 19 3.88 2.95 14.74
N SER A 20 2.88 3.02 15.62
CA SER A 20 1.56 3.55 15.26
C SER A 20 1.66 4.99 14.77
N GLY A 21 2.42 5.84 15.46
CA GLY A 21 2.66 7.23 15.06
C GLY A 21 3.36 7.33 13.70
N LEU A 22 4.33 6.45 13.42
CA LEU A 22 5.01 6.36 12.13
C LEU A 22 4.03 5.99 11.01
N MET A 23 3.19 4.99 11.22
CA MET A 23 2.20 4.56 10.23
C MET A 23 1.18 5.66 9.90
N HIS A 24 0.67 6.36 10.92
CA HIS A 24 -0.19 7.52 10.72
C HIS A 24 0.52 8.63 9.94
N LYS A 25 1.77 8.95 10.30
CA LYS A 25 2.55 9.99 9.62
C LYS A 25 2.80 9.64 8.16
N VAL A 26 3.09 8.37 7.88
CA VAL A 26 3.39 7.86 6.56
C VAL A 26 2.18 7.87 5.65
N TRP A 27 1.05 7.35 6.12
CA TRP A 27 -0.11 7.06 5.26
C TRP A 27 -1.18 8.14 5.27
N SER A 28 -1.21 9.03 6.26
CA SER A 28 -2.21 10.11 6.33
C SER A 28 -2.31 11.00 5.09
N PRO A 29 -1.24 11.28 4.32
CA PRO A 29 -1.38 12.07 3.09
C PRO A 29 -2.03 11.32 1.94
N THR A 30 -2.16 10.00 2.03
CA THR A 30 -2.64 9.13 0.96
C THR A 30 -3.74 8.17 1.47
N PRO A 31 -4.93 8.69 1.83
CA PRO A 31 -5.98 7.92 2.49
C PRO A 31 -6.76 6.97 1.56
N TRP A 32 -6.56 7.08 0.24
CA TRP A 32 -7.15 6.18 -0.74
C TRP A 32 -6.23 4.99 -0.95
N MET A 33 -6.29 4.03 -0.04
CA MET A 33 -5.39 2.88 -0.02
C MET A 33 -6.02 1.65 -0.67
N ILE A 34 -5.30 1.00 -1.57
CA ILE A 34 -5.70 -0.23 -2.26
C ILE A 34 -4.57 -1.26 -2.24
N ASP A 35 -4.96 -2.51 -2.43
CA ASP A 35 -4.07 -3.61 -2.73
C ASP A 35 -3.78 -3.65 -4.22
N VAL A 36 -2.50 -3.68 -4.58
CA VAL A 36 -2.03 -3.70 -5.96
C VAL A 36 -1.24 -4.95 -6.21
N TYR A 37 -1.65 -5.71 -7.22
CA TYR A 37 -0.86 -6.80 -7.75
C TYR A 37 0.27 -6.24 -8.62
N VAL A 38 1.47 -6.26 -8.06
CA VAL A 38 2.72 -5.81 -8.69
C VAL A 38 3.46 -6.94 -9.40
N GLY A 39 2.98 -8.18 -9.28
CA GLY A 39 3.55 -9.32 -9.99
C GLY A 39 4.65 -10.04 -9.24
N GLN A 40 5.34 -10.94 -9.93
CA GLN A 40 6.57 -11.58 -9.45
C GLN A 40 7.79 -10.73 -9.82
N TRP A 41 8.88 -10.85 -9.07
CA TRP A 41 10.09 -10.04 -9.27
C TRP A 41 10.59 -9.97 -10.73
N GLU A 42 10.39 -11.03 -11.51
CA GLU A 42 10.92 -11.17 -12.88
C GLU A 42 10.02 -10.58 -13.98
N ASP A 43 8.75 -10.25 -13.71
CA ASP A 43 7.80 -9.84 -14.76
C ASP A 43 7.87 -8.34 -15.14
N GLY A 44 8.63 -7.57 -14.35
CA GLY A 44 8.82 -6.13 -14.52
C GLY A 44 7.53 -5.30 -14.44
N ARG A 45 6.41 -5.88 -13.98
CA ARG A 45 5.13 -5.18 -13.82
C ARG A 45 5.26 -4.09 -12.78
N GLU A 46 5.88 -4.39 -11.63
CA GLU A 46 6.17 -3.41 -10.60
C GLU A 46 6.92 -2.19 -11.14
N ARG A 47 7.96 -2.42 -11.94
CA ARG A 47 8.73 -1.33 -12.56
C ARG A 47 7.85 -0.44 -13.43
N ARG A 48 7.02 -1.03 -14.29
CA ARG A 48 6.11 -0.27 -15.18
C ARG A 48 5.05 0.51 -14.41
N ILE A 49 4.54 -0.06 -13.31
CA ILE A 49 3.62 0.61 -12.40
C ILE A 49 4.30 1.84 -11.79
N LEU A 50 5.51 1.68 -11.26
CA LEU A 50 6.27 2.77 -10.65
C LEU A 50 6.58 3.87 -11.66
N GLU A 51 7.07 3.51 -12.85
CA GLU A 51 7.31 4.44 -13.96
C GLU A 51 6.05 5.25 -14.28
N TRP A 52 4.89 4.59 -14.42
CA TRP A 52 3.62 5.27 -14.67
C TRP A 52 3.24 6.23 -13.54
N CYS A 53 3.41 5.84 -12.28
CA CYS A 53 3.12 6.70 -11.15
C CYS A 53 4.03 7.94 -11.12
N TYR A 54 5.32 7.77 -11.39
CA TYR A 54 6.26 8.89 -11.47
C TYR A 54 5.91 9.85 -12.60
N ASP A 55 5.58 9.32 -13.78
CA ASP A 55 5.26 10.12 -14.96
C ASP A 55 3.90 10.84 -14.83
N THR A 56 2.90 10.19 -14.22
CA THR A 56 1.52 10.69 -14.19
C THR A 56 1.19 11.46 -12.92
N LEU A 57 1.66 10.99 -11.77
CA LEU A 57 1.30 11.51 -10.46
C LEU A 57 2.45 12.27 -9.79
N GLY A 58 3.65 12.23 -10.38
CA GLY A 58 4.84 12.90 -9.88
C GLY A 58 5.55 12.10 -8.81
N GLN A 59 6.26 12.78 -7.91
CA GLN A 59 7.06 12.12 -6.88
C GLN A 59 6.20 11.38 -5.85
N GLU A 60 6.71 10.24 -5.41
CA GLU A 60 6.15 9.47 -4.30
C GLU A 60 6.13 10.29 -3.00
N SER A 61 5.09 10.11 -2.21
CA SER A 61 4.95 10.71 -0.89
C SER A 61 5.91 10.07 0.10
N SER A 62 6.82 10.89 0.63
CA SER A 62 7.69 10.54 1.74
C SER A 62 7.61 11.62 2.84
N PRO A 63 6.59 11.53 3.72
CA PRO A 63 6.39 12.52 4.79
C PRO A 63 7.54 12.54 5.80
N ILE A 64 8.24 11.42 5.96
CA ILE A 64 9.45 11.30 6.80
C ILE A 64 10.58 12.17 6.25
N HIS A 65 10.71 12.25 4.93
CA HIS A 65 11.69 13.09 4.24
C HIS A 65 11.12 14.44 3.76
N ARG A 66 9.97 14.86 4.32
CA ARG A 66 9.32 16.17 4.03
C ARG A 66 8.83 16.35 2.58
N HIS A 67 8.56 15.24 1.89
CA HIS A 67 7.99 15.25 0.55
C HIS A 67 6.54 14.74 0.63
N ILE A 68 5.58 15.61 0.32
CA ILE A 68 4.15 15.23 0.26
C ILE A 68 3.78 15.04 -1.21
N GLY A 69 3.73 13.78 -1.62
CA GLY A 69 3.39 13.36 -2.98
C GLY A 69 1.91 12.96 -3.10
N ARG A 70 1.45 12.73 -4.33
CA ARG A 70 0.06 12.33 -4.61
C ARG A 70 -0.20 10.83 -4.44
N TRP A 71 0.86 10.04 -4.35
CA TRP A 71 0.78 8.60 -4.23
C TRP A 71 1.89 8.07 -3.32
N ARG A 72 1.71 6.88 -2.76
CA ARG A 72 2.71 6.18 -1.96
C ARG A 72 2.62 4.69 -2.21
N ARG A 73 3.76 4.01 -2.30
CA ARG A 73 3.84 2.54 -2.28
C ARG A 73 4.20 2.04 -0.88
N GLY A 74 3.66 0.87 -0.54
CA GLY A 74 4.08 0.11 0.63
C GLY A 74 5.42 -0.56 0.39
N ASN A 75 6.28 -0.58 1.41
CA ASN A 75 7.59 -1.21 1.31
C ASN A 75 7.53 -2.76 1.26
N ALA A 76 6.43 -3.35 1.73
CA ALA A 76 6.27 -4.80 1.83
C ALA A 76 5.43 -5.38 0.68
N THR A 77 6.11 -6.11 -0.22
CA THR A 77 5.44 -6.98 -1.20
C THR A 77 5.33 -8.40 -0.66
N ILE A 78 4.11 -8.94 -0.58
CA ILE A 78 3.81 -10.31 -0.13
C ILE A 78 3.00 -10.99 -1.22
N CYS A 79 3.47 -12.14 -1.72
CA CYS A 79 2.82 -12.91 -2.79
C CYS A 79 2.48 -12.09 -4.05
N GLY A 80 3.35 -11.13 -4.41
CA GLY A 80 3.15 -10.24 -5.56
C GLY A 80 2.13 -9.12 -5.36
N TRP A 81 1.65 -8.95 -4.14
CA TRP A 81 0.77 -7.84 -3.76
C TRP A 81 1.53 -6.84 -2.89
N THR A 82 1.26 -5.55 -3.05
CA THR A 82 1.68 -4.50 -2.11
C THR A 82 0.56 -3.46 -1.94
N TRP A 83 0.71 -2.56 -0.97
CA TRP A 83 -0.22 -1.43 -0.82
C TRP A 83 0.19 -0.26 -1.70
N PHE A 84 -0.81 0.41 -2.25
CA PHE A 84 -0.66 1.76 -2.79
C PHE A 84 -1.67 2.67 -2.13
N GLY A 85 -1.23 3.87 -1.76
CA GLY A 85 -2.07 4.95 -1.27
C GLY A 85 -2.08 6.08 -2.28
N PHE A 86 -3.23 6.74 -2.41
CA PHE A 86 -3.40 7.95 -3.22
C PHE A 86 -3.98 9.09 -2.38
N ALA A 87 -3.57 10.31 -2.68
CA ALA A 87 -4.08 11.52 -2.03
C ALA A 87 -5.53 11.83 -2.44
N MET A 88 -5.90 11.48 -3.67
CA MET A 88 -7.22 11.71 -4.25
C MET A 88 -7.85 10.41 -4.74
N GLU A 89 -9.17 10.27 -4.58
CA GLU A 89 -9.93 9.11 -5.06
C GLU A 89 -9.84 8.96 -6.59
N GLY A 90 -9.88 10.08 -7.32
CA GLY A 90 -9.76 10.07 -8.78
C GLY A 90 -8.43 9.53 -9.28
N ASP A 91 -7.33 9.74 -8.53
CA ASP A 91 -6.02 9.19 -8.87
C ASP A 91 -5.98 7.67 -8.67
N MET A 92 -6.61 7.19 -7.58
CA MET A 92 -6.79 5.76 -7.32
C MET A 92 -7.61 5.09 -8.42
N GLN A 93 -8.75 5.67 -8.81
CA GLN A 93 -9.60 5.13 -9.87
C GLN A 93 -8.89 5.12 -11.24
N ALA A 94 -8.15 6.19 -11.57
CA ALA A 94 -7.35 6.24 -12.78
C ALA A 94 -6.25 5.17 -12.78
N PHE A 95 -5.61 4.94 -11.64
CA PHE A 95 -4.62 3.88 -11.47
C PHE A 95 -5.24 2.50 -11.70
N GLU A 96 -6.38 2.19 -11.06
CA GLU A 96 -7.06 0.90 -11.19
C GLU A 96 -7.51 0.61 -12.63
N ALA A 97 -7.92 1.64 -13.37
CA ALA A 97 -8.29 1.52 -14.77
C ALA A 97 -7.11 1.15 -15.68
N VAL A 98 -5.89 1.62 -15.37
CA VAL A 98 -4.68 1.32 -16.13
C VAL A 98 -4.05 0.00 -15.70
N TRP A 99 -4.12 -0.32 -14.41
CA TRP A 99 -3.47 -1.46 -13.79
C TRP A 99 -4.47 -2.43 -13.15
N PRO A 100 -5.43 -2.99 -13.92
CA PRO A 100 -6.36 -3.95 -13.36
C PRO A 100 -5.63 -5.19 -12.88
N VAL A 101 -6.18 -5.83 -11.84
CA VAL A 101 -5.73 -7.14 -11.38
C VAL A 101 -5.96 -8.16 -12.50
N PRO A 102 -4.95 -8.95 -12.89
CA PRO A 102 -5.14 -10.03 -13.87
C PRO A 102 -6.22 -11.01 -13.41
N ALA A 103 -7.05 -11.51 -14.34
CA ALA A 103 -8.22 -12.34 -14.02
C ALA A 103 -7.88 -13.69 -13.37
N ASP A 104 -6.64 -14.15 -13.52
CA ASP A 104 -6.08 -15.39 -12.97
C ASP A 104 -5.43 -15.21 -11.59
N VAL A 105 -5.40 -13.99 -11.06
CA VAL A 105 -4.79 -13.68 -9.77
C VAL A 105 -5.86 -13.45 -8.73
N GLU A 106 -5.89 -14.32 -7.73
CA GLU A 106 -6.77 -14.15 -6.57
C GLU A 106 -6.23 -13.07 -5.62
N HIS A 107 -7.14 -12.19 -5.20
CA HIS A 107 -6.84 -11.17 -4.20
C HIS A 107 -6.57 -11.81 -2.83
N PRO A 108 -5.60 -11.34 -2.03
CA PRO A 108 -5.33 -11.90 -0.70
C PRO A 108 -6.56 -11.85 0.23
N ASP A 109 -7.31 -10.75 0.21
CA ASP A 109 -8.59 -10.63 0.94
C ASP A 109 -9.74 -11.49 0.36
N CYS A 110 -9.56 -12.16 -0.80
CA CYS A 110 -10.55 -13.07 -1.37
C CYS A 110 -10.54 -14.47 -0.75
N ARG A 111 -9.68 -14.78 0.23
CA ARG A 111 -9.82 -16.01 1.03
C ARG A 111 -10.85 -15.79 2.15
N PRO A 112 -12.06 -16.35 2.06
CA PRO A 112 -13.12 -16.10 3.04
C PRO A 112 -13.04 -17.12 4.18
N GLU A 113 -11.85 -17.33 4.78
CA GLU A 113 -11.72 -18.34 5.83
C GLU A 113 -11.85 -17.76 7.26
N SER A 114 -11.59 -16.46 7.49
CA SER A 114 -11.91 -15.73 8.74
C SER A 114 -11.38 -14.28 8.71
N ASP A 115 -11.95 -13.39 9.52
CA ASP A 115 -11.41 -12.04 9.78
C ASP A 115 -9.96 -12.07 10.30
N ASP A 116 -9.57 -13.18 10.96
CA ASP A 116 -8.22 -13.41 11.47
C ASP A 116 -7.16 -13.55 10.37
N ALA A 117 -7.51 -14.10 9.20
CA ALA A 117 -6.56 -14.27 8.10
C ALA A 117 -6.21 -12.94 7.42
N ALA A 118 -7.19 -12.03 7.32
CA ALA A 118 -6.96 -10.67 6.84
C ALA A 118 -6.12 -9.87 7.86
N ALA A 119 -6.37 -10.06 9.15
CA ALA A 119 -5.58 -9.46 10.21
C ALA A 119 -4.11 -9.96 10.20
N ASP A 120 -3.87 -11.27 10.02
CA ASP A 120 -2.52 -11.84 9.89
C ASP A 120 -1.80 -11.32 8.64
N PHE A 121 -2.50 -11.18 7.51
CA PHE A 121 -1.92 -10.62 6.29
C PHE A 121 -1.50 -9.14 6.46
N ILE A 122 -2.38 -8.33 7.06
CA ILE A 122 -2.08 -6.94 7.44
C ILE A 122 -0.88 -6.93 8.40
N ALA A 123 -0.90 -7.74 9.46
CA ALA A 123 0.17 -7.82 10.45
C ALA A 123 1.54 -8.12 9.83
N ARG A 124 1.63 -9.13 8.96
CA ARG A 124 2.88 -9.48 8.26
C ARG A 124 3.42 -8.34 7.39
N ARG A 125 2.52 -7.58 6.73
CA ARG A 125 2.94 -6.39 5.96
C ARG A 125 3.39 -5.26 6.85
N CYS A 126 2.67 -5.00 7.93
CA CYS A 126 2.99 -3.98 8.92
C CYS A 126 4.36 -4.25 9.56
N GLU A 127 4.63 -5.48 9.99
CA GLU A 127 5.91 -5.90 10.57
C GLU A 127 7.08 -5.68 9.60
N ARG A 128 6.90 -6.08 8.34
CA ARG A 128 7.93 -5.92 7.31
C ARG A 128 8.15 -4.44 6.95
N PHE A 129 7.08 -3.67 6.83
CA PHE A 129 7.14 -2.24 6.56
C PHE A 129 7.92 -1.48 7.66
N VAL A 130 7.60 -1.72 8.92
CA VAL A 130 8.28 -1.07 10.05
C VAL A 130 9.76 -1.46 10.08
N SER A 131 10.07 -2.73 9.85
CA SER A 131 11.47 -3.20 9.81
C SER A 131 12.28 -2.48 8.72
N ASP A 132 11.70 -2.27 7.53
CA ASP A 132 12.37 -1.63 6.41
C ASP A 132 12.49 -0.10 6.55
N GLU A 133 11.52 0.59 7.17
CA GLU A 133 11.59 2.04 7.45
C GLU A 133 12.58 2.38 8.57
N VAL A 134 12.69 1.55 9.63
CA VAL A 134 13.64 1.77 10.72
C VAL A 134 15.09 1.52 10.28
N ALA A 135 15.31 0.70 9.25
CA ALA A 135 16.64 0.37 8.76
C ALA A 135 17.25 1.43 7.81
N ARG A 136 16.52 2.48 7.42
CA ARG A 136 16.97 3.55 6.51
C ARG A 136 17.32 4.84 7.24
#